data_AF-A0A6A2FNM2-F1
#
_entry.id   AF-A0A6A2FNM2-F1
#
_cell.length_a   1.000
_cell.length_b   1.000
_cell.length_c   1.000
_cell.angle_alpha   90.00
_cell.angle_beta   90.00
_cell.angle_gamma   90.00
#
_symmetry.space_group_name_H-M   'P 1'
#
loop_
_entity.id
_entity.type
_entity.pdbx_description
1 polymer ?
#
loop_
_entity_poly.entity_id
_entity_poly.type
_entity_poly.pdbx_seq_one_letter_code
_entity_poly.pdbx_strand_id
1 'polypeptide(L)' 'MPDIKYIQTELDMHIYSELKKTAEKESITIKEAIREAVLEWVREKSGFDKEDPFFKMHTFRSSKDLSEKHDEIYED' A
#
# COMPACT_ATOMS: atom_id res chain seq x y z
N MET A 1 1.09 7.52 23.89
CA MET A 1 1.11 6.05 23.72
C MET A 1 0.51 5.78 22.36
N PRO A 2 1.09 4.92 21.50
CA PRO A 2 0.45 4.59 20.24
C PRO A 2 -0.90 3.91 20.51
N ASP A 3 -1.93 4.30 19.75
CA ASP A 3 -3.25 3.66 19.81
C ASP A 3 -3.16 2.26 19.18
N ILE A 4 -2.85 1.25 20.01
CA ILE A 4 -2.74 -0.15 19.59
C ILE A 4 -4.07 -0.85 19.83
N LYS A 5 -4.64 -1.45 18.78
CA LYS A 5 -5.83 -2.31 18.87
C LYS A 5 -5.47 -3.77 18.62
N TYR A 6 -6.00 -4.67 19.46
CA TYR A 6 -5.90 -6.10 19.25
C TYR A 6 -7.02 -6.60 18.33
N ILE A 7 -6.65 -7.44 17.37
CA ILE A 7 -7.57 -8.07 16.40
C ILE A 7 -7.53 -9.58 16.65
N GLN A 8 -8.69 -10.19 16.86
CA GLN A 8 -8.87 -11.63 16.93
C GLN A 8 -9.66 -12.09 15.71
N THR A 9 -9.18 -13.12 15.03
CA THR A 9 -9.83 -13.67 13.84
C THR A 9 -9.62 -15.18 13.81
N GLU A 10 -10.47 -15.87 13.07
CA GLU A 10 -10.35 -17.30 12.80
C GLU A 10 -9.56 -17.52 11.50
N LEU A 11 -8.72 -18.56 11.49
CA LEU A 11 -8.04 -19.05 10.29
C LEU A 11 -8.30 -20.54 10.17
N ASP A 12 -8.51 -21.00 8.93
CA ASP A 12 -8.53 -22.43 8.66
C ASP A 12 -7.19 -23.08 9.04
N MET A 13 -7.24 -24.31 9.55
CA MET A 13 -6.06 -25.03 10.05
C MET A 13 -5.00 -25.25 8.97
N HIS A 14 -5.42 -25.46 7.71
CA HIS A 14 -4.50 -25.59 6.58
C HIS A 14 -3.73 -24.28 6.35
N ILE A 15 -4.44 -23.15 6.33
CA ILE A 15 -3.83 -21.82 6.14
C ILE A 15 -2.92 -21.46 7.31
N TYR A 16 -3.34 -21.75 8.55
CA TYR A 16 -2.50 -21.55 9.72
C TYR A 16 -1.19 -22.36 9.65
N SER A 17 -1.27 -23.60 9.18
CA SER A 17 -0.10 -24.47 9.03
C SER A 17 0.88 -23.95 7.99
N GLU A 18 0.40 -23.48 6.85
CA GLU A 18 1.24 -22.86 5.81
C GLU A 18 1.86 -21.54 6.30
N LEU A 19 1.08 -20.68 6.96
CA LEU A 19 1.58 -19.46 7.58
C LEU A 19 2.70 -19.76 8.59
N LYS A 20 2.53 -20.79 9.42
CA LYS A 20 3.55 -21.20 10.40
C LYS A 20 4.85 -21.64 9.72
N LYS A 21 4.77 -22.48 8.68
CA LYS A 21 5.96 -22.91 7.91
C LYS A 21 6.69 -21.72 7.29
N THR A 22 5.96 -20.77 6.73
CA THR A 22 6.53 -19.56 6.14
C THR A 22 7.22 -18.70 7.20
N ALA A 23 6.58 -18.50 8.35
CA ALA A 23 7.18 -17.74 9.45
C ALA A 23 8.47 -18.41 9.98
N GLU A 24 8.47 -19.74 10.11
CA GLU A 24 9.67 -20.51 10.49
C GLU A 24 10.79 -20.37 9.46
N LYS A 25 10.48 -20.42 8.16
CA LYS A 25 11.44 -20.23 7.07
C LYS A 25 12.09 -18.85 7.12
N GLU A 26 11.29 -17.81 7.37
CA GLU A 26 11.75 -16.42 7.48
C GLU A 26 12.33 -16.07 8.86
N SER A 27 12.36 -17.04 9.80
CA SER A 27 12.84 -16.85 11.18
C SER A 27 12.12 -15.75 11.97
N ILE A 28 10.83 -15.56 11.70
CA ILE A 28 9.96 -14.58 12.39
C ILE A 28 8.82 -15.28 13.14
N THR A 29 8.16 -14.56 14.05
CA THR A 29 6.97 -15.09 14.74
C THR A 29 5.73 -15.02 13.85
N ILE A 30 4.75 -15.89 14.09
CA ILE A 30 3.45 -15.86 13.40
C ILE A 30 2.77 -14.49 13.52
N LYS A 31 2.94 -13.82 14.67
CA LYS A 31 2.35 -12.48 14.90
C LYS A 31 2.99 -11.41 14.02
N GLU A 32 4.30 -11.50 13.79
CA GLU A 32 5.02 -10.61 12.89
C GLU A 32 4.61 -10.87 11.44
N ALA A 33 4.55 -12.13 11.02
CA ALA A 33 4.09 -12.50 9.68
C ALA A 33 2.67 -11.97 9.38
N ILE A 34 1.73 -12.11 10.32
CA ILE A 34 0.37 -11.55 10.17
C ILE A 34 0.41 -10.02 10.13
N ARG A 35 1.25 -9.39 10.95
CA ARG A 35 1.38 -7.93 10.94
C ARG A 35 1.88 -7.43 9.59
N GLU A 36 2.89 -8.08 9.02
CA GLU A 36 3.41 -7.75 7.69
C GLU A 36 2.35 -7.96 6.61
N ALA A 37 1.65 -9.09 6.62
CA ALA A 37 0.57 -9.37 5.67
C ALA A 37 -0.55 -8.33 5.74
N VAL A 38 -0.94 -7.90 6.95
CA VAL A 38 -1.94 -6.83 7.13
C VAL A 38 -1.42 -5.49 6.60
N LEU A 39 -0.15 -5.14 6.86
CA LEU A 39 0.45 -3.91 6.34
C LEU A 39 0.50 -3.89 4.82
N GLU A 40 0.90 -5.00 4.21
CA GLU A 40 0.94 -5.18 2.76
C GLU A 40 -0.46 -5.08 2.16
N TRP A 41 -1.44 -5.77 2.75
CA TRP A 41 -2.83 -5.70 2.33
C TRP A 41 -3.39 -4.28 2.40
N VAL A 42 -3.15 -3.57 3.49
CA VAL A 42 -3.59 -2.17 3.63
C VAL A 42 -2.92 -1.32 2.56
N ARG A 43 -1.60 -1.43 2.38
CA ARG A 43 -0.87 -0.67 1.36
C ARG A 43 -1.40 -0.93 -0.06
N GLU A 44 -1.72 -2.18 -0.38
CA GLU A 44 -2.24 -2.55 -1.70
C GLU A 44 -3.68 -2.06 -1.90
N LYS A 45 -4.53 -2.15 -0.87
CA LYS A 45 -5.98 -1.88 -0.99
C LYS A 45 -6.42 -0.47 -0.60
N SER A 46 -5.63 0.26 0.17
CA SER A 46 -5.99 1.62 0.60
C SER A 46 -6.07 2.61 -0.56
N GLY A 47 -5.53 2.26 -1.72
CA GLY A 47 -5.48 3.15 -2.88
C GLY A 47 -4.65 4.41 -2.59
N PHE A 48 -4.76 5.39 -3.49
CA PHE A 48 -4.16 6.71 -3.29
C PHE A 48 -4.88 7.45 -2.15
N ASP A 49 -4.09 8.06 -1.26
CA ASP A 49 -4.64 8.97 -0.27
C ASP A 49 -5.24 10.19 -0.99
N LYS A 50 -6.54 10.42 -0.79
CA LYS A 50 -7.27 11.54 -1.40
C LYS A 50 -6.79 12.90 -0.87
N GLU A 51 -6.15 12.91 0.30
CA GLU A 51 -5.57 14.10 0.90
C GLU A 51 -4.06 14.24 0.59
N ASP A 52 -3.47 13.30 -0.15
CA ASP A 52 -2.08 13.41 -0.60
C ASP A 52 -1.91 14.71 -1.42
N PRO A 53 -1.05 15.65 -0.98
CA PRO A 53 -0.82 16.92 -1.67
C PRO A 53 -0.42 16.77 -3.15
N PHE A 54 0.18 15.63 -3.53
CA PHE A 54 0.56 15.33 -4.91
C PHE A 54 -0.66 14.98 -5.78
N PHE A 55 -1.66 14.31 -5.22
CA PHE A 55 -2.91 13.95 -5.90
C PHE A 55 -4.04 14.94 -5.63
N LYS A 56 -3.82 15.89 -4.72
CA LYS A 56 -4.65 17.09 -4.52
C LYS A 56 -4.42 18.05 -5.68
N MET A 57 -4.70 17.61 -6.90
CA MET A 57 -4.80 18.49 -8.06
C MET A 57 -5.95 19.46 -7.79
N HIS A 58 -5.60 20.66 -7.36
CA HIS A 58 -6.48 21.81 -7.53
C HIS A 58 -6.72 21.94 -9.03
N THR A 59 -7.89 21.52 -9.49
CA THR A 59 -8.34 21.76 -10.86
C THR A 59 -8.49 23.27 -11.03
N PHE A 60 -7.40 23.96 -11.35
CA PHE A 60 -7.47 25.35 -11.77
C PHE A 60 -8.11 25.35 -13.16
N ARG A 61 -9.31 25.93 -13.27
CA ARG A 61 -9.87 26.27 -14.58
C ARG A 61 -9.02 27.39 -15.16
N SER A 62 -8.04 27.03 -15.98
CA SER A 62 -7.36 28.01 -16.80
C SER A 62 -8.33 28.48 -17.89
N SER A 63 -8.50 29.78 -18.04
CA SER A 63 -9.31 30.37 -19.13
C SER A 63 -8.62 30.22 -20.51
N LYS A 64 -7.37 29.76 -20.51
CA LYS A 64 -6.56 29.53 -21.70
C LYS A 64 -5.77 28.24 -21.53
N ASP A 65 -5.67 27.44 -22.58
CA ASP A 65 -4.82 26.25 -22.57
C ASP A 65 -3.35 26.70 -22.44
N LEU A 66 -2.74 26.43 -21.28
CA LEU A 66 -1.33 26.75 -20.97
C LEU A 66 -0.44 25.52 -21.05
N SER A 67 -0.98 24.38 -21.50
CA SER A 67 -0.22 23.15 -21.69
C SER A 67 0.55 23.23 -23.00
N GLU A 68 1.86 23.40 -22.93
CA GLU A 68 2.75 23.27 -24.08
C GLU A 68 3.34 21.85 -24.11
N LYS A 69 3.13 21.13 -25.21
CA LYS A 69 3.68 19.78 -25.39
C LYS A 69 5.13 19.90 -25.83
N HIS A 70 6.06 19.53 -24.95
CA HIS A 70 7.47 19.45 -25.27
C HIS A 70 7.80 17.98 -25.58
N ASP A 71 7.69 17.59 -26.85
CA ASP A 71 8.34 16.37 -27.33
C ASP A 71 9.73 16.75 -27.84
N GLU A 72 10.78 16.41 -27.09
CA GLU A 72 12.14 16.50 -27.60
C GLU A 72 12.43 15.27 -28.47
N ILE A 73 12.36 15.46 -29.78
CA ILE A 73 12.87 14.48 -30.74
C ILE A 73 14.38 14.75 -30.84
N TYR A 74 15.18 13.88 -30.23
CA TYR A 74 16.62 13.87 -30.48
C TYR A 74 16.84 13.24 -31.86
N GLU A 75 17.23 14.04 -32.85
CA GLU A 75 17.77 13.52 -34.12
C GLU A 75 19.26 13.21 -33.90
N ASP A 76 19.66 11.97 -34.24
CA ASP A 76 21.02 11.42 -34.15
C ASP A 76 22.04 12.12 -35.07
#